data_AF-A0A8I2AH30-F1
#
_entry.id   AF-A0A8I2AH30-F1
#
_cell.length_a   1.000
_cell.length_b   1.000
_cell.length_c   1.000
_cell.angle_alpha   90.00
_cell.angle_beta   90.00
_cell.angle_gamma   90.00
#
_symmetry.space_group_name_H-M   'P 1'
#
loop_
_entity.id
_entity.type
_entity.pdbx_description
1 polymer ?
#
loop_
_entity_poly.entity_id
_entity_poly.type
_entity_poly.pdbx_seq_one_letter_code
_entity_poly.pdbx_strand_id
1 'polypeptide(L)'
;MKELFEYDNSRSGIQIGNRTLIETPNKGNAKIFNGASEVEIKQYFVELTGNRVLPEVRAVPGKGNIYTVKTPNGSFNLRDFSHSASETGKAWTIDIPRGIAKDAAPAEIKFLK
;
A
#
# COMPACT_ATOMS: atom_id res chain seq x y z
N MET A 1 -7.25 7.87 -6.39
CA MET A 1 -6.96 7.13 -5.13
C MET A 1 -8.22 6.91 -4.30
N LYS A 2 -9.07 7.91 -4.04
CA LYS A 2 -10.38 7.70 -3.37
C LYS A 2 -11.21 6.60 -4.03
N GLU A 3 -11.26 6.58 -5.36
CA GLU A 3 -11.89 5.53 -6.18
C GLU A 3 -11.46 4.10 -5.80
N LEU A 4 -10.21 3.87 -5.38
CA LEU A 4 -9.71 2.54 -5.00
C LEU A 4 -10.31 2.04 -3.67
N PHE A 5 -10.83 2.95 -2.84
CA PHE A 5 -11.33 2.65 -1.50
C PHE A 5 -12.82 2.95 -1.32
N GLU A 6 -13.50 3.36 -2.39
CA GLU A 6 -14.95 3.49 -2.44
C GLU A 6 -15.60 2.10 -2.51
N TYR A 7 -16.67 1.92 -1.74
CA TYR A 7 -17.34 0.61 -1.58
C TYR A 7 -18.09 0.18 -2.86
N ASP A 8 -18.59 1.13 -3.65
CA ASP A 8 -19.38 0.90 -4.87
C ASP A 8 -18.61 1.12 -6.18
N ASN A 9 -17.28 1.24 -6.13
CA ASN A 9 -16.49 1.51 -7.33
C ASN A 9 -16.10 0.20 -8.05
N SER A 10 -16.54 0.04 -9.30
CA SER A 10 -16.27 -1.14 -10.12
C SER A 10 -14.82 -1.27 -10.58
N ARG A 11 -13.96 -0.29 -10.29
CA ARG A 11 -12.50 -0.38 -10.48
C ARG A 11 -11.84 -1.10 -9.31
N SER A 12 -11.95 -2.43 -9.31
CA SER A 12 -11.30 -3.32 -8.34
C SER A 12 -9.81 -3.53 -8.63
N GLY A 13 -9.06 -2.54 -9.12
CA GLY A 13 -7.69 -2.78 -9.60
C GLY A 13 -6.75 -1.59 -9.52
N ILE A 14 -5.45 -1.89 -9.45
CA ILE A 14 -4.37 -0.89 -9.49
C ILE A 14 -3.49 -1.10 -10.71
N GLN A 15 -2.99 -0.01 -11.26
CA GLN A 15 -1.95 -0.06 -12.28
C GLN A 15 -0.59 -0.12 -11.59
N ILE A 16 0.25 -1.06 -12.02
CA ILE A 16 1.62 -1.21 -11.56
C ILE A 16 2.52 -1.44 -12.77
N GLY A 17 3.35 -0.45 -13.10
CA GLY A 17 4.04 -0.41 -14.38
C GLY A 17 3.05 -0.56 -15.55
N ASN A 18 3.25 -1.60 -16.37
CA ASN A 18 2.47 -1.84 -17.59
C ASN A 18 1.29 -2.82 -17.41
N ARG A 19 0.98 -3.24 -16.18
CA ARG A 19 -0.09 -4.21 -15.93
C ARG A 19 -1.05 -3.73 -14.85
N THR A 20 -2.27 -4.28 -14.91
CA THR A 20 -3.29 -4.09 -13.89
C THR A 20 -3.31 -5.28 -12.96
N LEU A 21 -3.24 -5.02 -11.65
CA LEU A 21 -3.53 -6.02 -10.62
C LEU A 21 -4.98 -5.87 -10.19
N ILE A 22 -5.67 -7.01 -10.12
CA ILE A 22 -7.04 -7.07 -9.61
C ILE A 22 -7.01 -7.37 -8.12
N GLU A 23 -7.86 -6.66 -7.38
CA GLU A 23 -8.06 -6.82 -5.96
C GLU A 23 -8.54 -8.24 -5.66
N THR A 24 -7.88 -8.88 -4.71
CA THR A 24 -8.35 -10.14 -4.15
C THR A 24 -9.37 -9.84 -3.06
N PRO A 25 -10.54 -10.50 -3.07
CA PRO A 25 -11.57 -10.29 -2.07
C PRO A 25 -11.02 -10.43 -0.65
N ASN A 26 -11.30 -9.43 0.19
CA ASN A 26 -10.87 -9.40 1.58
C ASN A 26 -12.02 -8.96 2.48
N LYS A 27 -12.21 -9.63 3.62
CA LYS A 27 -13.17 -9.24 4.65
C LYS A 27 -12.65 -8.09 5.53
N GLY A 28 -11.34 -7.88 5.55
CA GLY A 28 -10.69 -6.79 6.28
C GLY A 28 -10.72 -5.45 5.55
N ASN A 29 -10.20 -4.41 6.21
CA ASN A 29 -10.21 -3.04 5.69
C ASN A 29 -9.10 -2.72 4.67
N ALA A 30 -8.17 -3.65 4.45
CA ALA A 30 -7.05 -3.52 3.54
C ALA A 30 -7.42 -4.03 2.14
N LYS A 31 -6.93 -3.34 1.11
CA LYS A 31 -7.01 -3.80 -0.28
C LYS A 31 -5.86 -4.77 -0.54
N ILE A 32 -6.16 -5.97 -1.02
CA ILE A 32 -5.17 -7.04 -1.19
C ILE A 32 -4.90 -7.27 -2.67
N PHE A 33 -3.62 -7.31 -3.04
CA PHE A 33 -3.17 -7.64 -4.39
C PHE A 33 -2.12 -8.74 -4.34
N ASN A 34 -2.10 -9.60 -5.36
CA ASN A 34 -1.19 -10.72 -5.48
C ASN A 34 -0.26 -10.58 -6.68
N GLY A 35 0.92 -11.21 -6.61
CA GLY A 35 1.80 -11.38 -7.76
C GLY A 35 2.58 -10.13 -8.18
N ALA A 36 2.70 -9.13 -7.29
CA ALA A 36 3.59 -7.98 -7.48
C ALA A 36 5.01 -8.31 -7.02
N SER A 37 6.01 -8.02 -7.84
CA SER A 37 7.42 -8.10 -7.42
C SER A 37 7.75 -6.93 -6.48
N GLU A 38 8.81 -7.09 -5.68
CA GLU A 38 9.28 -6.01 -4.80
C GLU A 38 9.64 -4.72 -5.57
N VAL A 39 10.23 -4.86 -6.75
CA VAL A 39 10.59 -3.72 -7.62
C VAL A 39 9.34 -2.96 -8.03
N GLU A 40 8.31 -3.68 -8.46
CA GLU A 40 7.02 -3.10 -8.84
C GLU A 40 6.32 -2.41 -7.67
N ILE A 41 6.33 -3.02 -6.48
CA ILE A 41 5.71 -2.45 -5.27
C ILE A 41 6.39 -1.14 -4.89
N LYS A 42 7.73 -1.10 -4.92
CA LYS A 42 8.51 0.11 -4.65
C LYS A 42 8.23 1.20 -5.68
N GLN A 43 8.18 0.84 -6.97
CA GLN A 43 7.85 1.77 -8.05
C GLN A 43 6.43 2.35 -7.87
N TYR A 44 5.44 1.49 -7.59
CA TYR A 44 4.07 1.91 -7.31
C TYR A 44 3.99 2.89 -6.14
N PHE A 45 4.76 2.66 -5.08
CA PHE A 45 4.80 3.58 -3.94
C PHE A 45 5.37 4.96 -4.29
N VAL A 46 6.41 5.02 -5.13
CA VAL A 46 6.97 6.28 -5.63
C VAL A 46 5.93 7.04 -6.46
N GLU A 47 5.26 6.36 -7.38
CA GLU A 47 4.19 6.93 -8.21
C GLU A 47 3.00 7.41 -7.38
N LEU A 48 2.53 6.58 -6.44
CA LEU A 48 1.41 6.87 -5.54
C LEU A 48 1.65 8.12 -4.69
N THR A 49 2.90 8.34 -4.30
CA THR A 49 3.30 9.48 -3.45
C THR A 49 3.75 10.70 -4.25
N GLY A 50 3.80 10.62 -5.58
CA GLY A 50 4.24 11.72 -6.45
C GLY A 50 5.73 12.04 -6.34
N ASN A 51 6.52 11.13 -5.78
CA ASN A 51 7.97 11.30 -5.65
C ASN A 51 8.69 10.91 -6.96
N ARG A 52 9.95 11.36 -7.10
CA ARG A 52 10.81 10.97 -8.24
C ARG A 52 11.61 9.71 -7.98
N VAL A 53 11.93 9.44 -6.72
CA VAL A 53 12.75 8.30 -6.28
C VAL A 53 12.18 7.72 -4.99
N LEU A 54 12.52 6.45 -4.72
CA LEU A 54 12.19 5.81 -3.46
C LEU A 54 12.93 6.53 -2.32
N PRO A 55 12.26 6.88 -1.20
CA PRO A 55 12.94 7.54 -0.09
C PRO A 55 13.94 6.60 0.57
N GLU A 56 14.79 7.13 1.44
CA GLU A 56 15.73 6.29 2.19
C GLU A 56 15.01 5.26 3.05
N VAL A 57 15.58 4.06 3.10
CA VAL A 57 15.09 2.96 3.91
C VAL A 57 15.49 3.15 5.36
N ARG A 58 14.57 2.86 6.28
CA ARG A 58 14.83 2.79 7.70
C ARG A 58 14.54 1.39 8.23
N ALA A 59 15.48 0.81 8.95
CA ALA A 59 15.26 -0.44 9.66
C ALA A 59 14.40 -0.21 10.92
N VAL A 60 13.44 -1.10 11.14
CA VAL A 60 12.62 -1.20 12.36
C VAL A 60 13.06 -2.47 13.10
N PRO A 61 13.76 -2.32 14.24
CA PRO A 61 14.28 -3.46 14.99
C PRO A 61 13.22 -4.52 15.28
N GLY A 62 13.55 -5.78 15.00
CA GLY A 62 12.67 -6.93 15.22
C GLY A 62 11.46 -7.02 14.28
N LYS A 63 11.34 -6.16 13.26
CA LYS A 63 10.21 -6.18 12.31
C LYS A 63 10.64 -6.27 10.85
N GLY A 64 11.39 -5.29 10.37
CA GLY A 64 11.72 -5.16 8.95
C GLY A 64 12.03 -3.72 8.57
N ASN A 65 11.86 -3.38 7.30
CA ASN A 65 12.18 -2.08 6.74
C ASN A 65 10.94 -1.23 6.47
N ILE A 66 11.13 0.09 6.52
CA ILE A 66 10.10 1.09 6.20
C ILE A 66 10.69 2.22 5.35
N TYR A 67 9.92 2.64 4.36
CA TYR A 67 10.14 3.78 3.49
C TYR A 67 9.04 4.80 3.77
N THR A 68 9.38 6.03 4.14
CA THR A 68 8.37 7.03 4.56
C THR A 68 8.41 8.26 3.66
N VAL A 69 7.24 8.68 3.19
CA VAL A 69 7.03 9.96 2.51
C VAL A 69 6.09 10.81 3.35
N LYS A 70 6.57 11.97 3.81
CA LYS A 70 5.77 12.93 4.56
C LYS A 70 5.05 13.88 3.61
N THR A 71 3.76 14.05 3.80
CA THR A 71 2.94 15.03 3.07
C THR A 71 2.23 15.94 4.08
N PRO A 72 1.69 17.09 3.66
CA PRO A 72 0.86 17.93 4.53
C PRO A 72 -0.35 17.19 5.14
N ASN A 73 -0.81 16.14 4.46
CA ASN A 73 -1.98 15.35 4.88
C ASN A 73 -1.60 14.10 5.70
N GLY A 74 -0.33 13.97 6.09
CA GLY A 74 0.19 12.84 6.85
C GLY A 74 1.25 12.03 6.09
N SER A 75 1.69 10.95 6.71
CA SER A 75 2.78 10.11 6.18
C SER A 75 2.23 8.91 5.43
N PHE A 76 2.74 8.70 4.23
CA PHE A 76 2.67 7.42 3.54
C PHE A 76 3.85 6.56 3.97
N ASN A 77 3.59 5.28 4.22
CA ASN A 77 4.66 4.34 4.56
C ASN A 77 4.57 3.11 3.67
N LEU A 78 5.69 2.68 3.09
CA LEU A 78 5.83 1.35 2.52
C LEU A 78 6.66 0.50 3.47
N ARG A 79 6.13 -0.63 3.91
CA ARG A 79 6.73 -1.57 4.87
C ARG A 79 6.86 -2.95 4.26
N ASP A 80 7.96 -3.65 4.51
CA ASP A 80 8.15 -5.05 4.09
C ASP A 80 7.54 -6.07 5.08
N PHE A 81 6.70 -5.59 5.99
CA PHE A 81 5.99 -6.38 6.99
C PHE A 81 4.53 -5.91 7.14
N SER A 82 3.68 -6.79 7.67
CA SER A 82 2.27 -6.53 7.97
C SER A 82 2.03 -6.65 9.48
N HIS A 83 1.28 -5.71 10.06
CA HIS A 83 0.87 -5.81 11.47
C HIS A 83 -0.12 -6.94 11.72
N SER A 84 -0.96 -7.27 10.73
CA SER A 84 -1.85 -8.42 10.77
C SER A 84 -1.32 -9.59 9.92
N ALA A 85 -0.01 -9.85 10.01
CA ALA A 85 0.60 -10.98 9.31
C ALA A 85 0.03 -12.35 9.73
N SER A 86 -0.56 -12.45 10.93
CA SER A 86 -1.30 -13.64 11.38
C SER A 86 -2.60 -13.89 10.61
N GLU A 87 -3.20 -12.84 10.03
CA GLU A 87 -4.47 -12.93 9.29
C GLU A 87 -4.25 -13.04 7.79
N THR A 88 -3.33 -12.24 7.24
CA THR A 88 -3.10 -12.15 5.79
C THR A 88 -1.79 -12.80 5.34
N GLY A 89 -0.96 -13.28 6.26
CA GLY A 89 0.41 -13.68 5.95
C GLY A 89 1.38 -12.49 5.83
N LYS A 90 2.65 -12.79 5.51
CA LYS A 90 3.67 -11.76 5.27
C LYS A 90 3.30 -10.98 4.01
N ALA A 91 3.26 -9.66 4.14
CA ALA A 91 2.89 -8.77 3.04
C ALA A 91 3.76 -7.52 3.06
N TRP A 92 4.13 -7.05 1.88
CA TRP A 92 4.46 -5.63 1.74
C TRP A 92 3.19 -4.82 1.94
N THR A 93 3.25 -3.76 2.73
CA THR A 93 2.09 -2.96 3.10
C THR A 93 2.36 -1.48 2.82
N ILE A 94 1.43 -0.82 2.13
CA ILE A 94 1.40 0.64 1.99
C ILE A 94 0.33 1.18 2.94
N ASP A 95 0.76 2.00 3.91
CA ASP A 95 -0.13 2.77 4.76
C ASP A 95 -0.45 4.11 4.09
N ILE A 96 -1.73 4.42 3.97
CA ILE A 96 -2.25 5.66 3.40
C ILE A 96 -2.88 6.48 4.52
N PRO A 97 -2.49 7.75 4.69
CA PRO A 97 -3.04 8.58 5.74
C PRO A 97 -4.54 8.86 5.54
N ARG A 98 -5.23 9.12 6.65
CA ARG A 98 -6.64 9.53 6.67
C ARG A 98 -6.86 10.77 5.79
N GLY A 99 -8.06 10.90 5.24
CA GLY A 99 -8.44 12.02 4.38
C GLY A 99 -8.00 11.87 2.91
N ILE A 100 -7.10 10.93 2.60
CA ILE A 100 -6.66 10.68 1.22
C ILE A 100 -7.47 9.58 0.56
N ALA A 101 -7.46 8.38 1.14
CA ALA A 101 -8.20 7.22 0.64
C ALA A 101 -9.60 7.14 1.25
N LYS A 102 -9.70 7.33 2.57
CA LYS A 102 -10.94 7.34 3.35
C LYS A 102 -10.94 8.57 4.24
N ASP A 103 -12.09 9.23 4.38
CA ASP A 103 -12.15 10.53 5.08
C ASP A 103 -11.87 10.42 6.59
N ALA A 104 -12.36 9.35 7.24
CA ALA A 104 -12.29 9.19 8.69
C ALA A 104 -11.25 8.17 9.19
N ALA A 105 -10.61 7.40 8.31
CA ALA A 105 -9.71 6.31 8.70
C ALA A 105 -8.47 6.21 7.79
N PRO A 106 -7.32 5.72 8.29
CA PRO A 106 -6.24 5.31 7.42
C PRO A 106 -6.70 4.12 6.54
N ALA A 107 -6.03 3.96 5.41
CA ALA A 107 -6.26 2.83 4.52
C ALA A 107 -4.96 2.06 4.30
N GLU A 108 -5.07 0.76 4.01
CA GLU A 108 -3.92 -0.09 3.72
C GLU A 108 -4.08 -0.74 2.35
N ILE A 109 -2.96 -0.86 1.62
CA ILE A 109 -2.80 -1.73 0.47
C ILE A 109 -1.78 -2.79 0.84
N LYS A 110 -2.08 -4.07 0.62
CA LYS A 110 -1.16 -5.18 0.89
C LYS A 110 -0.87 -5.95 -0.38
N PHE A 111 0.40 -6.29 -0.55
CA PHE A 111 0.90 -7.12 -1.62
C PHE A 111 1.39 -8.43 -1.02
N LEU A 112 0.64 -9.49 -1.29
CA LEU A 112 0.99 -10.85 -0.89
C LEU A 112 1.87 -11.49 -1.97
N LYS A 113 2.80 -12.35 -1.54
CA LYS A 113 3.63 -13.16 -2.42
C LYS A 113 2.83 -14.32 -2.99
#